data_AF-A0AAD0QKZ8-F1
#
_entry.id   AF-A0AAD0QKZ8-F1
#
_cell.length_a   1.000
_cell.length_b   1.000
_cell.length_c   1.000
_cell.angle_alpha   90.00
_cell.angle_beta   90.00
_cell.angle_gamma   90.00
#
_symmetry.space_group_name_H-M   'P 1'
#
loop_
_entity.id
_entity.type
_entity.pdbx_description
1 polymer ?
#
loop_
_entity_poly.entity_id
_entity_poly.type
_entity_poly.pdbx_seq_one_letter_code
_entity_poly.pdbx_strand_id
1 'polypeptide(L)'
;MRKIIVACALLSGTYLLADTTMCFKENHPSMSTIESVPLEGGACGGKFSINDMKKKGWLVDDIKINGSSYIYILKTQDHGKAIAGVAPSGISQEQMEANIIAKLEAKQEAEEEALIIKENQAMLSEARDLYTTQCQSCHGEKGDKTKGDSKLKNLSQKDMEQALKDYELGISEEKRSSIYGPAHINYLNNKSIKGIKTYLDSIQ
;
A
#
# COMPACT_ATOMS: atom_id res chain seq x y z
N MET A 1 -2.68 -5.56 59.73
CA MET A 1 -2.67 -4.49 58.72
C MET A 1 -1.43 -4.68 57.84
N ARG A 2 -1.63 -4.66 56.51
CA ARG A 2 -0.65 -5.09 55.50
C ARG A 2 0.54 -4.14 55.40
N LYS A 3 1.73 -4.74 55.32
CA LYS A 3 3.03 -4.10 55.07
C LYS A 3 3.08 -3.66 53.60
N ILE A 4 3.52 -2.43 53.32
CA ILE A 4 3.87 -1.99 51.96
C ILE A 4 5.33 -1.53 52.01
N ILE A 5 6.22 -2.38 51.49
CA ILE A 5 7.60 -2.03 51.17
C ILE A 5 7.57 -1.56 49.72
N VAL A 6 7.83 -0.29 49.48
CA VAL A 6 8.00 0.27 48.12
C VAL A 6 9.44 0.03 47.71
N ALA A 7 9.66 -0.99 46.87
CA ALA A 7 10.94 -1.23 46.21
C ALA A 7 10.99 -0.38 44.94
N CYS A 8 11.82 0.67 44.95
CA CYS A 8 12.11 1.50 43.79
C CYS A 8 13.19 0.79 42.95
N ALA A 9 12.75 -0.01 41.97
CA ALA A 9 13.64 -0.64 41.02
C ALA A 9 14.15 0.40 40.01
N LEU A 10 15.45 0.72 40.07
CA LEU A 10 16.18 1.45 39.04
C LEU A 10 16.24 0.58 37.77
N LEU A 11 15.42 0.89 36.77
CA LEU A 11 15.61 0.37 35.41
C LEU A 11 16.75 1.16 34.75
N SER A 12 17.97 0.65 34.87
CA SER A 12 19.06 1.02 33.95
C SER A 12 18.75 0.36 32.60
N GLY A 13 18.12 1.11 31.69
CA GLY A 13 17.98 0.67 30.30
C GLY A 13 19.35 0.63 29.64
N THR A 14 19.87 -0.56 29.35
CA THR A 14 20.98 -0.70 28.40
C THR A 14 20.42 -0.40 27.01
N TYR A 15 20.73 0.77 26.48
CA TYR A 15 20.51 1.07 25.07
C TYR A 15 21.35 0.06 24.26
N LEU A 16 20.67 -0.85 23.56
CA LEU A 16 21.30 -1.69 22.54
C LEU A 16 21.54 -0.78 21.34
N LEU A 17 22.75 -0.23 21.24
CA LEU A 17 23.17 0.50 20.04
C LEU A 17 23.73 -0.53 19.06
N ALA A 18 23.18 -0.58 17.85
CA ALA A 18 23.78 -1.35 16.76
C ALA A 18 25.14 -0.72 16.40
N ASP A 19 26.21 -1.50 16.53
CA ASP A 19 27.56 -1.04 16.20
C ASP A 19 27.70 -0.94 14.69
N THR A 20 28.33 0.13 14.20
CA THR A 20 28.65 0.33 12.78
C THR A 20 30.15 0.42 12.59
N THR A 21 30.68 -0.26 11.59
CA THR A 21 32.12 -0.22 11.24
C THR A 21 32.31 -0.14 9.74
N MET A 22 33.39 0.52 9.31
CA MET A 22 33.76 0.62 7.91
C MET A 22 35.00 -0.24 7.64
N CYS A 23 34.97 -1.01 6.55
CA CYS A 23 36.07 -1.84 6.10
C CYS A 23 36.37 -1.57 4.62
N PHE A 24 37.63 -1.50 4.23
CA PHE A 24 37.98 -1.13 2.85
C PHE A 24 39.17 -1.92 2.29
N LYS A 25 39.28 -1.92 0.96
CA LYS A 25 40.46 -2.42 0.24
C LYS A 25 40.70 -1.55 -0.98
N GLU A 26 41.94 -1.13 -1.18
CA GLU A 26 42.35 -0.40 -2.36
C GLU A 26 43.12 -1.31 -3.31
N ASN A 27 43.11 -0.97 -4.61
CA ASN A 27 43.90 -1.63 -5.65
C ASN A 27 43.68 -3.16 -5.76
N HIS A 28 42.45 -3.63 -5.49
CA HIS A 28 42.08 -5.02 -5.69
C HIS A 28 41.44 -5.20 -7.08
N PRO A 29 42.05 -5.98 -8.00
CA PRO A 29 41.63 -6.01 -9.40
C PRO A 29 40.36 -6.83 -9.66
N SER A 30 39.91 -7.63 -8.69
CA SER A 30 38.87 -8.64 -8.91
C SER A 30 37.68 -8.46 -7.96
N MET A 31 36.52 -8.13 -8.54
CA MET A 31 35.27 -8.07 -7.78
C MET A 31 34.84 -9.44 -7.26
N SER A 32 35.27 -10.55 -7.87
CA SER A 32 34.86 -11.89 -7.45
C SER A 32 35.57 -12.38 -6.19
N THR A 33 36.71 -11.78 -5.82
CA THR A 33 37.52 -12.22 -4.68
C THR A 33 37.55 -11.22 -3.53
N ILE A 34 36.97 -10.04 -3.70
CA ILE A 34 37.03 -8.95 -2.71
C ILE A 34 36.43 -9.33 -1.35
N GLU A 35 35.37 -10.15 -1.31
CA GLU A 35 34.74 -10.54 -0.05
C GLU A 35 35.52 -11.60 0.74
N SER A 36 36.53 -12.22 0.12
CA SER A 36 37.31 -13.33 0.68
C SER A 36 38.74 -12.95 1.06
N VAL A 37 39.17 -11.72 0.77
CA VAL A 37 40.48 -11.19 1.19
C VAL A 37 40.33 -10.37 2.48
N PRO A 38 41.39 -10.23 3.31
CA PRO A 38 41.34 -9.33 4.47
C PRO A 38 41.19 -7.86 4.06
N LEU A 39 40.26 -7.15 4.71
CA LEU A 39 40.02 -5.72 4.53
C LEU A 39 40.65 -4.91 5.66
N GLU A 40 41.06 -3.69 5.33
CA GLU A 40 41.56 -2.69 6.27
C GLU A 40 40.41 -1.91 6.92
N GLY A 41 40.73 -1.17 7.97
CA GLY A 41 39.77 -0.28 8.63
C GLY A 41 38.88 -0.96 9.67
N GLY A 42 38.43 -0.14 10.64
CA GLY A 42 37.48 -0.51 11.67
C GLY A 42 37.72 -1.89 12.30
N ALA A 43 36.64 -2.66 12.44
CA ALA A 43 36.66 -4.01 12.99
C ALA A 43 37.34 -5.06 12.09
N CYS A 44 37.56 -4.79 10.80
CA CYS A 44 38.26 -5.72 9.90
C CYS A 44 39.77 -5.73 10.16
N GLY A 45 40.35 -4.56 10.43
CA GLY A 45 41.71 -4.39 10.99
C GLY A 45 42.83 -5.08 10.21
N GLY A 46 42.68 -5.29 8.89
CA GLY A 46 43.64 -5.99 8.03
C GLY A 46 43.67 -7.51 8.22
N LYS A 47 42.74 -8.06 9.02
CA LYS A 47 42.72 -9.47 9.43
C LYS A 47 41.50 -10.23 8.95
N PHE A 48 40.35 -9.56 8.89
CA PHE A 48 39.08 -10.19 8.56
C PHE A 48 38.61 -9.79 7.17
N SER A 49 38.15 -10.77 6.41
CA SER A 49 37.41 -10.56 5.16
C SER A 49 35.95 -10.25 5.45
N ILE A 50 35.20 -9.80 4.45
CA ILE A 50 33.73 -9.62 4.58
C ILE A 50 33.06 -10.93 4.97
N ASN A 51 33.53 -12.06 4.43
CA ASN A 51 33.03 -13.38 4.80
C ASN A 51 33.32 -13.73 6.27
N ASP A 52 34.47 -13.33 6.81
CA ASP A 52 34.76 -13.51 8.23
C ASP A 52 33.91 -12.59 9.11
N MET A 53 33.66 -11.36 8.66
CA MET A 53 32.79 -10.42 9.36
C MET A 53 31.33 -10.91 9.41
N LYS A 54 30.82 -11.45 8.31
CA LYS A 54 29.49 -12.11 8.24
C LYS A 54 29.41 -13.27 9.24
N LYS A 55 30.44 -14.12 9.32
CA LYS A 55 30.53 -15.21 10.32
C LYS A 55 30.58 -14.69 11.77
N LYS A 56 31.09 -13.48 11.99
CA LYS A 56 31.13 -12.80 13.29
C LYS A 56 29.84 -12.03 13.63
N GLY A 57 28.80 -12.13 12.81
CA GLY A 57 27.51 -11.50 13.05
C GLY A 57 27.37 -10.07 12.53
N TRP A 58 28.32 -9.60 11.72
CA TRP A 58 28.21 -8.32 11.02
C TRP A 58 27.41 -8.48 9.71
N LEU A 59 26.52 -7.55 9.44
CA LEU A 59 25.79 -7.46 8.18
C LEU A 59 26.38 -6.36 7.32
N VAL A 60 26.44 -6.58 6.00
CA VAL A 60 26.76 -5.51 5.05
C VAL A 60 25.56 -4.59 4.94
N ASP A 61 25.74 -3.32 5.29
CA ASP A 61 24.74 -2.27 5.19
C ASP A 61 24.85 -1.53 3.84
N ASP A 62 26.07 -1.22 3.40
CA ASP A 62 26.34 -0.57 2.12
C ASP A 62 27.73 -0.93 1.55
N ILE A 63 27.92 -0.72 0.25
CA ILE A 63 29.19 -0.88 -0.46
C ILE A 63 29.41 0.25 -1.48
N LYS A 64 30.57 0.91 -1.41
CA LYS A 64 31.04 1.87 -2.39
C LYS A 64 32.21 1.31 -3.20
N ILE A 65 32.12 1.42 -4.53
CA ILE A 65 33.11 0.91 -5.47
C ILE A 65 33.66 2.08 -6.30
N ASN A 66 34.96 2.30 -6.25
CA ASN A 66 35.68 3.31 -7.02
C ASN A 66 36.84 2.65 -7.78
N GLY A 67 36.59 2.16 -9.01
CA GLY A 67 37.59 1.40 -9.76
C GLY A 67 37.96 0.10 -9.03
N SER A 68 39.24 -0.06 -8.67
CA SER A 68 39.76 -1.21 -7.91
C SER A 68 39.72 -1.00 -6.38
N SER A 69 39.00 0.01 -5.90
CA SER A 69 38.86 0.29 -4.47
C SER A 69 37.43 0.05 -4.00
N TYR A 70 37.30 -0.61 -2.84
CA TYR A 70 36.06 -1.07 -2.25
C TYR A 70 35.95 -0.62 -0.81
N ILE A 71 34.81 -0.04 -0.42
CA ILE A 71 34.51 0.38 0.95
C ILE A 71 33.17 -0.24 1.33
N TYR A 72 33.17 -1.02 2.41
CA TYR A 72 32.00 -1.66 3.00
C TYR A 72 31.64 -0.95 4.29
N ILE A 73 30.35 -0.69 4.48
CA ILE A 73 29.78 -0.28 5.76
C ILE A 73 29.08 -1.51 6.33
N LEU A 74 29.45 -1.89 7.56
CA LEU A 74 28.96 -3.06 8.26
C LEU A 74 28.22 -2.64 9.53
N LYS A 75 27.16 -3.34 9.88
CA LYS A 75 26.43 -3.15 11.15
C LYS A 75 26.19 -4.47 11.89
N THR A 76 26.18 -4.45 13.22
CA THR A 76 25.70 -5.60 14.00
C THR A 76 24.17 -5.60 14.03
N GLN A 77 23.56 -6.80 14.14
CA GLN A 77 22.12 -6.88 14.37
C GLN A 77 21.79 -6.31 15.75
N ASP A 78 20.73 -5.51 15.80
CA ASP A 78 20.11 -5.17 17.06
C ASP A 78 19.50 -6.46 17.63
N HIS A 79 20.04 -6.96 18.75
CA HIS A 79 19.50 -8.14 19.44
C HIS A 79 18.10 -7.88 20.06
N GLY A 80 17.44 -6.78 19.71
CA GLY A 80 16.06 -6.44 20.05
C GLY A 80 15.01 -6.88 19.01
N LYS A 81 15.09 -8.10 18.46
CA LYS A 81 13.92 -8.83 17.90
C LYS A 81 14.23 -10.30 17.63
N ALA A 82 14.61 -11.03 18.68
CA ALA A 82 14.28 -12.45 18.72
C ALA A 82 12.75 -12.56 18.72
N ILE A 83 12.16 -13.12 17.66
CA ILE A 83 10.77 -13.57 17.73
C ILE A 83 10.76 -14.74 18.70
N ALA A 84 10.29 -14.49 19.93
CA ALA A 84 10.00 -15.54 20.90
C ALA A 84 8.94 -16.47 20.28
N GLY A 85 9.33 -17.68 19.90
CA GLY A 85 8.40 -18.71 19.41
C GLY A 85 8.94 -19.71 18.39
N VAL A 86 10.12 -19.51 17.82
CA VAL A 86 10.69 -20.49 16.86
C VAL A 86 11.84 -21.25 17.53
N ALA A 87 11.54 -22.48 17.96
CA ALA A 87 12.57 -23.44 18.33
C ALA A 87 13.49 -23.72 17.13
N PRO A 88 14.80 -23.98 17.36
CA PRO A 88 15.72 -24.31 16.29
C PRO A 88 15.50 -25.78 15.89
N SER A 89 14.64 -26.00 14.91
CA SER A 89 14.49 -27.31 14.27
C SER A 89 14.40 -27.14 12.76
N GLY A 90 15.54 -27.36 12.09
CA GLY A 90 15.67 -27.87 10.72
C GLY A 90 14.68 -27.39 9.66
N ILE A 91 14.49 -26.08 9.49
CA ILE A 91 13.71 -25.55 8.37
C ILE A 91 14.56 -25.69 7.11
N SER A 92 14.15 -26.54 6.18
CA SER A 92 14.82 -26.67 4.89
C SER A 92 14.64 -25.39 4.07
N GLN A 93 15.61 -25.07 3.20
CA GLN A 93 15.60 -23.85 2.40
C GLN A 93 14.29 -23.70 1.60
N GLU A 94 13.71 -24.82 1.18
CA GLU A 94 12.43 -24.89 0.46
C GLU A 94 11.24 -24.46 1.32
N GLN A 95 11.23 -24.79 2.62
CA GLN A 95 10.17 -24.33 3.53
C GLN A 95 10.26 -22.83 3.81
N MET A 96 11.46 -22.26 3.81
CA MET A 96 11.63 -20.82 3.94
C MET A 96 11.14 -20.08 2.70
N GLU A 97 11.49 -20.57 1.51
CA GLU A 97 11.04 -20.01 0.22
C GLU A 97 9.51 -20.10 0.09
N ALA A 98 8.90 -21.24 0.43
CA ALA A 98 7.45 -21.40 0.41
C ALA A 98 6.73 -20.43 1.37
N ASN A 99 7.27 -20.23 2.58
CA ASN A 99 6.70 -19.30 3.55
C ASN A 99 6.83 -17.83 3.12
N ILE A 100 7.90 -17.47 2.40
CA ILE A 100 8.09 -16.13 1.86
C ILE A 100 7.10 -15.89 0.71
N ILE A 101 6.95 -16.84 -0.22
CA ILE A 101 6.01 -16.74 -1.34
C ILE A 101 4.57 -16.60 -0.82
N ALA A 102 4.14 -17.50 0.08
CA ALA A 102 2.79 -17.45 0.64
C ALA A 102 2.49 -16.12 1.36
N LYS A 103 3.49 -15.53 2.03
CA LYS A 103 3.35 -14.23 2.68
C LYS A 103 3.29 -13.06 1.69
N LEU A 104 3.98 -13.17 0.56
CA LEU A 104 3.93 -12.17 -0.51
C LEU A 104 2.60 -12.22 -1.26
N GLU A 105 2.10 -13.42 -1.58
CA GLU A 105 0.78 -13.62 -2.21
C GLU A 105 -0.34 -13.09 -1.32
N ALA A 106 -0.38 -13.49 -0.05
CA ALA A 106 -1.38 -12.99 0.89
C ALA A 106 -1.31 -11.45 1.09
N LYS A 107 -0.11 -10.86 0.99
CA LYS A 107 0.05 -9.41 1.03
C LYS A 107 -0.49 -8.75 -0.25
N GLN A 108 -0.21 -9.33 -1.41
CA GLN A 108 -0.71 -8.84 -2.70
C GLN A 108 -2.24 -8.90 -2.76
N GLU A 109 -2.84 -10.02 -2.35
CA GLU A 109 -4.30 -10.18 -2.29
C GLU A 109 -4.94 -9.14 -1.36
N ALA A 110 -4.37 -8.93 -0.17
CA ALA A 110 -4.87 -7.93 0.78
C ALA A 110 -4.72 -6.49 0.26
N GLU A 111 -3.64 -6.18 -0.44
CA GLU A 111 -3.42 -4.87 -1.07
C GLU A 111 -4.39 -4.64 -2.25
N GLU A 112 -4.62 -5.65 -3.09
CA GLU A 112 -5.59 -5.61 -4.18
C GLU A 112 -7.02 -5.42 -3.66
N GLU A 113 -7.42 -6.19 -2.65
CA GLU A 113 -8.74 -6.05 -2.02
C GLU A 113 -8.91 -4.64 -1.40
N ALA A 114 -7.89 -4.13 -0.72
CA ALA A 114 -7.92 -2.78 -0.16
C ALA A 114 -8.02 -1.69 -1.24
N LEU A 115 -7.36 -1.87 -2.39
CA LEU A 115 -7.47 -0.97 -3.54
C LEU A 115 -8.88 -0.98 -4.13
N ILE A 116 -9.48 -2.16 -4.32
CA ILE A 116 -10.84 -2.31 -4.82
C ILE A 116 -11.85 -1.65 -3.87
N ILE A 117 -11.70 -1.86 -2.56
CA ILE A 117 -12.55 -1.21 -1.55
C ILE A 117 -12.42 0.30 -1.63
N LYS A 118 -11.19 0.81 -1.70
CA LYS A 118 -10.91 2.25 -1.79
C LYS A 118 -11.48 2.86 -3.07
N GLU A 119 -11.33 2.20 -4.22
CA GLU A 119 -11.92 2.64 -5.49
C GLU A 119 -13.45 2.67 -5.44
N ASN A 120 -14.08 1.64 -4.86
CA ASN A 120 -15.53 1.61 -4.69
C ASN A 120 -16.02 2.71 -3.74
N GLN A 121 -15.30 2.99 -2.65
CA GLN A 121 -15.59 4.09 -1.73
C GLN A 121 -15.45 5.46 -2.42
N ALA A 122 -14.37 5.66 -3.18
CA ALA A 122 -14.15 6.89 -3.95
C ALA A 122 -15.26 7.08 -5.00
N MET A 123 -15.61 6.04 -5.74
CA MET A 123 -16.69 6.05 -6.73
C MET A 123 -18.04 6.42 -6.08
N LEU A 124 -18.35 5.88 -4.91
CA LEU A 124 -19.59 6.21 -4.18
C LEU A 124 -19.59 7.65 -3.68
N SER A 125 -18.44 8.17 -3.22
CA SER A 125 -18.31 9.58 -2.83
C SER A 125 -18.52 10.51 -4.02
N GLU A 126 -17.85 10.25 -5.15
CA GLU A 126 -18.01 11.03 -6.39
C GLU A 126 -19.48 10.99 -6.89
N ALA A 127 -20.11 9.82 -6.84
CA ALA A 127 -21.50 9.65 -7.23
C ALA A 127 -22.47 10.44 -6.33
N ARG A 128 -22.23 10.42 -5.02
CA ARG A 128 -23.00 11.22 -4.05
C ARG A 128 -22.85 12.70 -4.33
N ASP A 129 -21.62 13.18 -4.52
CA ASP A 129 -21.35 14.60 -4.75
C ASP A 129 -21.97 15.06 -6.08
N LEU A 130 -21.83 14.26 -7.13
CA LEU A 130 -22.48 14.53 -8.41
C LEU A 130 -24.01 14.58 -8.27
N TYR A 131 -24.60 13.60 -7.59
CA TYR A 131 -26.04 13.55 -7.39
C TYR A 131 -26.57 14.76 -6.61
N THR A 132 -25.95 15.06 -5.46
CA THR A 132 -26.40 16.13 -4.57
C THR A 132 -26.24 17.51 -5.22
N THR A 133 -25.19 17.72 -6.01
CA THR A 133 -24.91 19.01 -6.65
C THR A 133 -25.66 19.23 -7.96
N GLN A 134 -25.79 18.19 -8.81
CA GLN A 134 -26.35 18.35 -10.16
C GLN A 134 -27.77 17.80 -10.31
N CYS A 135 -28.16 16.80 -9.51
CA CYS A 135 -29.40 16.03 -9.78
C CYS A 135 -30.50 16.26 -8.73
N GLN A 136 -30.14 16.40 -7.45
CA GLN A 136 -31.06 16.38 -6.32
C GLN A 136 -32.13 17.47 -6.36
N SER A 137 -31.78 18.67 -6.84
CA SER A 137 -32.71 19.81 -6.92
C SER A 137 -33.95 19.50 -7.77
N CYS A 138 -33.78 18.68 -8.82
CA CYS A 138 -34.83 18.25 -9.73
C CYS A 138 -35.42 16.89 -9.35
N HIS A 139 -34.58 15.93 -8.95
CA HIS A 139 -34.98 14.53 -8.76
C HIS A 139 -35.33 14.17 -7.30
N GLY A 140 -35.17 15.10 -6.35
CA GLY A 140 -35.45 14.86 -4.94
C GLY A 140 -34.24 14.29 -4.19
N GLU A 141 -34.34 14.17 -2.87
CA GLU A 141 -33.23 13.71 -2.03
C GLU A 141 -32.91 12.23 -2.25
N LYS A 142 -33.94 11.43 -2.56
CA LYS A 142 -33.83 9.98 -2.79
C LYS A 142 -34.15 9.57 -4.22
N GLY A 143 -34.11 10.49 -5.18
CA GLY A 143 -34.56 10.23 -6.56
C GLY A 143 -36.05 9.99 -6.67
N ASP A 144 -36.83 10.55 -5.74
CA ASP A 144 -38.24 10.28 -5.49
C ASP A 144 -39.19 11.33 -6.08
N LYS A 145 -38.65 12.42 -6.66
CA LYS A 145 -39.41 13.40 -7.44
C LYS A 145 -39.43 13.03 -8.92
N THR A 146 -40.55 13.31 -9.54
CA THR A 146 -40.78 13.06 -10.97
C THR A 146 -40.52 14.33 -11.77
N LYS A 147 -39.65 14.24 -12.77
CA LYS A 147 -39.33 15.28 -13.77
C LYS A 147 -39.38 14.65 -15.18
N GLY A 148 -40.48 13.94 -15.48
CA GLY A 148 -40.68 13.09 -16.66
C GLY A 148 -41.66 11.96 -16.35
N ASP A 149 -41.47 10.78 -16.94
CA ASP A 149 -42.40 9.65 -16.77
C ASP A 149 -42.11 8.78 -15.53
N SER A 150 -40.96 8.95 -14.88
CA SER A 150 -40.52 8.06 -13.79
C SER A 150 -39.60 8.72 -12.77
N LYS A 151 -39.59 8.15 -11.56
CA LYS A 151 -38.69 8.50 -10.46
C LYS A 151 -37.37 7.76 -10.64
N LEU A 152 -36.24 8.41 -10.41
CA LEU A 152 -34.92 7.79 -10.61
C LEU A 152 -34.73 6.53 -9.77
N LYS A 153 -35.26 6.50 -8.54
CA LYS A 153 -35.18 5.32 -7.66
C LYS A 153 -35.85 4.06 -8.22
N ASN A 154 -36.76 4.21 -9.18
CA ASN A 154 -37.50 3.08 -9.77
C ASN A 154 -36.90 2.62 -11.11
N LEU A 155 -35.91 3.33 -11.66
CA LEU A 155 -35.29 2.99 -12.93
C LEU A 155 -34.16 1.99 -12.73
N SER A 156 -33.95 1.06 -13.67
CA SER A 156 -32.72 0.27 -13.69
C SER A 156 -31.53 1.12 -14.16
N GLN A 157 -30.29 0.69 -13.87
CA GLN A 157 -29.10 1.34 -14.43
C GLN A 157 -29.18 1.43 -15.96
N LYS A 158 -29.65 0.36 -16.62
CA LYS A 158 -29.79 0.30 -18.08
C LYS A 158 -30.80 1.32 -18.61
N ASP A 159 -31.91 1.53 -17.90
CA ASP A 159 -32.91 2.53 -18.31
C ASP A 159 -32.34 3.94 -18.18
N MET A 160 -31.53 4.20 -17.16
CA MET A 160 -30.84 5.49 -16.99
C MET A 160 -29.82 5.73 -18.09
N GLU A 161 -29.02 4.73 -18.46
CA GLU A 161 -28.05 4.80 -19.57
C GLU A 161 -28.75 5.04 -20.90
N GLN A 162 -29.85 4.33 -21.16
CA GLN A 162 -30.65 4.53 -22.37
C GLN A 162 -31.26 5.94 -22.39
N ALA A 163 -31.75 6.44 -21.25
CA ALA A 163 -32.28 7.79 -21.17
C ALA A 163 -31.22 8.87 -21.48
N LEU A 164 -29.97 8.70 -21.02
CA LEU A 164 -28.86 9.59 -21.36
C LEU A 164 -28.57 9.55 -22.87
N LYS A 165 -28.47 8.36 -23.45
CA LYS A 165 -28.26 8.20 -24.90
C LYS A 165 -29.35 8.90 -25.72
N ASP A 166 -30.60 8.83 -25.26
CA ASP A 166 -31.69 9.53 -25.93
C ASP A 166 -31.55 11.06 -25.85
N TYR A 167 -30.98 11.59 -24.76
CA TYR A 167 -30.67 13.03 -24.65
C TYR A 167 -29.54 13.42 -25.61
N GLU A 168 -28.48 12.62 -25.70
CA GLU A 168 -27.35 12.85 -26.62
C GLU A 168 -27.80 12.84 -28.08
N LEU A 169 -28.69 11.92 -28.44
CA LEU A 169 -29.19 11.75 -29.80
C LEU A 169 -30.44 12.61 -30.11
N GLY A 170 -31.03 13.25 -29.10
CA GLY A 170 -32.22 14.09 -29.27
C GLY A 170 -33.43 13.34 -29.85
N ILE A 171 -33.64 12.07 -29.49
CA ILE A 171 -34.53 11.18 -30.27
C ILE A 171 -36.04 11.49 -30.09
N SER A 172 -36.42 12.38 -29.16
CA SER A 172 -37.80 12.88 -29.02
C SER A 172 -37.87 14.41 -29.12
N GLU A 173 -38.99 14.98 -29.56
CA GLU A 173 -39.20 16.44 -29.60
C GLU A 173 -38.95 17.07 -28.22
N GLU A 174 -39.40 16.41 -27.15
CA GLU A 174 -39.17 16.83 -25.79
C GLU A 174 -37.68 16.89 -25.44
N LYS A 175 -36.88 15.90 -25.86
CA LYS A 175 -35.43 15.84 -25.61
C LYS A 175 -34.62 16.72 -26.55
N ARG A 176 -35.07 16.92 -27.80
CA ARG A 176 -34.47 17.84 -28.79
C ARG A 176 -34.65 19.30 -28.39
N SER A 177 -35.75 19.64 -27.74
CA SER A 177 -36.05 21.00 -27.24
C SER A 177 -35.88 21.15 -25.72
N SER A 178 -35.37 20.13 -25.03
CA SER A 178 -35.26 20.12 -23.57
C SER A 178 -34.19 21.10 -23.10
N ILE A 179 -34.61 22.09 -22.30
CA ILE A 179 -33.68 22.91 -21.50
C ILE A 179 -32.85 22.07 -20.52
N TYR A 180 -33.26 20.83 -20.25
CA TYR A 180 -32.57 19.91 -19.35
C TYR A 180 -31.54 19.04 -20.05
N GLY A 181 -31.51 18.97 -21.39
CA GLY A 181 -30.56 18.18 -22.16
C GLY A 181 -29.09 18.45 -21.75
N PRO A 182 -28.65 19.71 -21.71
CA PRO A 182 -27.29 20.05 -21.28
C PRO A 182 -26.95 19.59 -19.85
N ALA A 183 -27.92 19.62 -18.93
CA ALA A 183 -27.70 19.18 -17.54
C ALA A 183 -27.47 17.67 -17.42
N HIS A 184 -27.96 16.88 -18.38
CA HIS A 184 -27.71 15.45 -18.42
C HIS A 184 -26.42 15.14 -19.20
N ILE A 185 -26.25 15.73 -20.38
CA ILE A 185 -25.13 15.40 -21.29
C ILE A 185 -23.78 15.91 -20.76
N ASN A 186 -23.73 17.07 -20.11
CA ASN A 186 -22.46 17.66 -19.68
C ASN A 186 -21.88 17.01 -18.42
N TYR A 187 -22.72 16.38 -17.61
CA TYR A 187 -22.34 15.89 -16.29
C TYR A 187 -22.46 14.37 -16.14
N LEU A 188 -23.14 13.69 -17.08
CA LEU A 188 -23.35 12.25 -17.02
C LEU A 188 -22.62 11.50 -18.14
N ASN A 189 -22.23 10.28 -17.79
CA ASN A 189 -21.74 9.20 -18.64
C ASN A 189 -22.05 7.86 -17.95
N ASN A 190 -21.80 6.73 -18.62
CA ASN A 190 -22.12 5.41 -18.08
C ASN A 190 -21.49 5.12 -16.70
N LYS A 191 -20.23 5.56 -16.46
CA LYS A 191 -19.56 5.39 -15.15
C LYS A 191 -20.31 6.16 -14.06
N SER A 192 -20.65 7.41 -14.31
CA SER A 192 -21.38 8.24 -13.36
C SER A 192 -22.81 7.74 -13.11
N ILE A 193 -23.50 7.22 -14.14
CA ILE A 193 -24.84 6.64 -13.99
C ILE A 193 -24.80 5.39 -13.10
N LYS A 194 -23.83 4.49 -13.32
CA LYS A 194 -23.61 3.34 -12.45
C LYS A 194 -23.37 3.78 -11.01
N GLY A 195 -22.50 4.77 -10.81
CA GLY A 195 -22.22 5.34 -9.49
C GLY A 195 -23.48 5.91 -8.82
N ILE A 196 -24.23 6.77 -9.54
CA ILE A 196 -25.47 7.39 -9.04
C ILE A 196 -26.51 6.35 -8.70
N LYS A 197 -26.69 5.32 -9.54
CA LYS A 197 -27.66 4.24 -9.25
C LYS A 197 -27.27 3.48 -7.99
N THR A 198 -25.99 3.12 -7.87
CA THR A 198 -25.47 2.43 -6.67
C THR A 198 -25.66 3.28 -5.41
N TYR A 199 -25.38 4.59 -5.50
CA TYR A 199 -25.61 5.54 -4.41
C TYR A 199 -27.09 5.62 -4.04
N LEU A 200 -27.98 5.83 -5.01
CA LEU A 200 -29.42 5.90 -4.78
C LEU A 200 -29.97 4.63 -4.13
N ASP A 201 -29.50 3.46 -4.54
CA ASP A 201 -29.89 2.17 -3.94
C ASP A 201 -29.44 2.02 -2.49
N SER A 202 -28.26 2.57 -2.15
CA SER A 202 -27.74 2.53 -0.77
C SER A 202 -28.50 3.42 0.22
N ILE A 203 -29.31 4.37 -0.27
CA ILE A 203 -30.06 5.34 0.56
C ILE A 203 -31.59 5.18 0.49
N GLN A 204 -32.08 4.14 -0.21
CA GLN A 204 -33.53 3.87 -0.27
C GLN A 204 -34.08 3.49 1.10
#